data_AF-X5RUD2-F1
#
_entry.id   AF-X5RUD2-F1
#
_cell.length_a   1.000
_cell.length_b   1.000
_cell.length_c   1.000
_cell.angle_alpha   90.00
_cell.angle_beta   90.00
_cell.angle_gamma   90.00
#
_symmetry.space_group_name_H-M   'P 1'
#
loop_
_entity.id
_entity.type
_entity.pdbx_description
1 polymer ?
#
loop_
_entity_poly.entity_id
_entity_poly.type
_entity_poly.pdbx_seq_one_letter_code
_entity_poly.pdbx_strand_id
1 'polypeptide(L)'
;MPQTRKIIIDTDPGQDDAVAILLALGSAELEIVGISAVAGNVPLKLTEKNARKICELAGRPDIKVYAGAIRPLARELVTAEEVHGKTGLNGPQLPDPKMKLQGQYAVDFIVETLMKEEAGTITLCALGPLTNVALALIREPKIAPRIKEIVLMGGGFFEGGNVTPTAEFNIYVDPQAADLVFKSGIPIVMMPLDVTHKALTTAKRTQAIRQLGTRVGTATAEMLEFFERFDEEKYGTDGGPLHDPCVIAYLLKPELFKGRNCNVTVETTSELTMGMTVIDWWGVTKRPKNAMVMRDIDHDAFFALLVERLARL
;
A
#
# COMPACT_ATOMS: atom_id res chain seq x y z
N MET A 1 7.47 23.76 14.18
CA MET A 1 7.09 23.03 12.96
C MET A 1 6.39 21.75 13.41
N PRO A 2 5.32 21.29 12.74
CA PRO A 2 4.75 19.98 13.06
C PRO A 2 5.87 18.93 12.93
N GLN A 3 5.89 17.96 13.84
CA GLN A 3 6.90 16.91 13.87
C GLN A 3 6.77 16.04 12.61
N THR A 4 7.81 16.01 11.77
CA THR A 4 7.85 15.17 10.57
C THR A 4 7.81 13.69 10.94
N ARG A 5 6.95 12.91 10.28
CA ARG A 5 6.81 11.46 10.51
C ARG A 5 7.74 10.70 9.58
N LYS A 6 8.65 9.89 10.14
CA LYS A 6 9.52 8.99 9.36
C LYS A 6 8.73 7.77 8.91
N ILE A 7 8.79 7.49 7.61
CA ILE A 7 8.10 6.35 7.00
C ILE A 7 9.04 5.54 6.12
N ILE A 8 8.80 4.23 6.07
CA ILE A 8 9.29 3.35 5.01
C ILE A 8 8.07 2.87 4.23
N ILE A 9 8.12 2.99 2.90
CA ILE A 9 7.05 2.51 2.03
C ILE A 9 7.46 1.13 1.47
N ASP A 10 6.70 0.10 1.78
CA ASP A 10 6.84 -1.25 1.21
C ASP A 10 5.72 -1.47 0.19
N THR A 11 6.06 -1.70 -1.07
CA THR A 11 5.15 -1.47 -2.21
C THR A 11 5.51 -2.37 -3.38
N ASP A 12 4.55 -2.63 -4.27
CA ASP A 12 4.68 -3.42 -5.49
C ASP A 12 4.14 -2.65 -6.70
N PRO A 13 4.74 -1.50 -7.08
CA PRO A 13 3.98 -0.44 -7.74
C PRO A 13 3.13 -0.81 -8.95
N GLY A 14 1.81 -0.82 -8.68
CA GLY A 14 0.67 -0.62 -9.56
C GLY A 14 0.32 0.87 -9.75
N GLN A 15 -0.83 1.15 -10.36
CA GLN A 15 -1.35 2.52 -10.55
C GLN A 15 -1.71 3.20 -9.22
N ASP A 16 -2.34 2.49 -8.30
CA ASP A 16 -2.73 2.96 -6.97
C ASP A 16 -1.54 3.16 -6.03
N ASP A 17 -0.57 2.22 -6.01
CA ASP A 17 0.72 2.42 -5.34
C ASP A 17 1.41 3.70 -5.81
N ALA A 18 1.39 3.95 -7.13
CA ALA A 18 1.98 5.14 -7.71
C ALA A 18 1.32 6.41 -7.15
N VAL A 19 0.00 6.43 -7.06
CA VAL A 19 -0.73 7.55 -6.44
C VAL A 19 -0.37 7.69 -4.96
N ALA A 20 -0.19 6.59 -4.24
CA ALA A 20 0.21 6.62 -2.82
C ALA A 20 1.62 7.19 -2.63
N ILE A 21 2.59 6.74 -3.43
CA ILE A 21 3.97 7.25 -3.43
C ILE A 21 3.99 8.74 -3.80
N LEU A 22 3.25 9.16 -4.83
CA LEU A 22 3.12 10.57 -5.21
C LEU A 22 2.50 11.41 -4.10
N LEU A 23 1.43 10.92 -3.46
CA LEU A 23 0.81 11.58 -2.31
C LEU A 23 1.81 11.75 -1.16
N ALA A 24 2.64 10.74 -0.89
CA ALA A 24 3.68 10.81 0.13
C ALA A 24 4.78 11.83 -0.24
N LEU A 25 5.26 11.82 -1.50
CA LEU A 25 6.29 12.75 -1.98
C LEU A 25 5.82 14.20 -2.00
N GLY A 26 4.53 14.45 -2.23
CA GLY A 26 3.90 15.77 -2.16
C GLY A 26 3.62 16.28 -0.74
N SER A 27 3.99 15.50 0.30
CA SER A 27 3.64 15.77 1.69
C SER A 27 4.86 15.99 2.58
N ALA A 28 5.16 17.25 2.89
CA ALA A 28 6.30 17.67 3.72
C ALA A 28 6.24 17.18 5.18
N GLU A 29 5.07 16.74 5.62
CA GLU A 29 4.84 16.12 6.93
C GLU A 29 5.46 14.72 7.02
N LEU A 30 5.82 14.11 5.89
CA LEU A 30 6.38 12.76 5.80
C LEU A 30 7.86 12.81 5.36
N GLU A 31 8.72 12.17 6.13
CA GLU A 31 10.11 11.88 5.76
C GLU A 31 10.17 10.44 5.25
N ILE A 32 10.28 10.27 3.94
CA ILE A 32 10.44 8.96 3.31
C ILE A 32 11.89 8.52 3.49
N VAL A 33 12.12 7.61 4.43
CA VAL A 33 13.45 7.06 4.74
C VAL A 33 13.95 6.17 3.60
N GLY A 34 13.03 5.48 2.92
CA GLY A 34 13.28 4.70 1.73
C GLY A 34 12.03 3.97 1.27
N ILE A 35 12.12 3.39 0.07
CA ILE A 35 11.07 2.59 -0.55
C ILE A 35 11.61 1.17 -0.75
N SER A 36 10.92 0.18 -0.20
CA SER A 36 11.16 -1.24 -0.45
C SER A 36 10.17 -1.77 -1.49
N ALA A 37 10.69 -2.32 -2.59
CA ALA A 37 9.88 -2.97 -3.61
C ALA A 37 9.72 -4.46 -3.30
N VAL A 38 8.51 -5.01 -3.50
CA VAL A 38 8.20 -6.44 -3.41
C VAL A 38 7.57 -6.93 -4.70
N ALA A 39 7.58 -8.24 -4.95
CA ALA A 39 6.77 -8.85 -6.01
C ALA A 39 5.31 -8.97 -5.55
N GLY A 40 4.37 -8.61 -6.43
CA GLY A 40 2.93 -8.64 -6.18
C GLY A 40 2.18 -8.35 -7.47
N ASN A 41 1.67 -7.12 -7.66
CA ASN A 41 0.97 -6.68 -8.89
C ASN A 41 1.68 -7.10 -10.17
N VAL A 42 3.01 -6.96 -10.19
CA VAL A 42 3.90 -7.48 -11.23
C VAL A 42 5.15 -8.13 -10.59
N PRO A 43 5.95 -8.91 -11.34
CA PRO A 43 7.22 -9.44 -10.82
C PRO A 43 8.17 -8.33 -10.34
N LEU A 44 9.00 -8.63 -9.33
CA LEU A 44 9.86 -7.64 -8.65
C LEU A 44 10.67 -6.73 -9.59
N LYS A 45 11.17 -7.28 -10.70
CA LYS A 45 11.96 -6.53 -11.69
C LYS A 45 11.19 -5.36 -12.30
N LEU A 46 9.87 -5.44 -12.35
CA LEU A 46 9.00 -4.37 -12.81
C LEU A 46 8.61 -3.45 -11.66
N THR A 47 8.26 -3.98 -10.48
CA THR A 47 7.86 -3.16 -9.33
C THR A 47 8.99 -2.22 -8.87
N GLU A 48 10.22 -2.71 -8.76
CA GLU A 48 11.39 -1.87 -8.41
C GLU A 48 11.64 -0.77 -9.43
N LYS A 49 11.43 -1.10 -10.72
CA LYS A 49 11.62 -0.17 -11.84
C LYS A 49 10.54 0.91 -11.79
N ASN A 50 9.29 0.52 -11.54
CA ASN A 50 8.15 1.42 -11.43
C ASN A 50 8.32 2.39 -10.25
N ALA A 51 8.71 1.90 -9.07
CA ALA A 51 9.02 2.76 -7.91
C ALA A 51 10.00 3.89 -8.27
N ARG A 52 11.07 3.57 -9.01
CA ARG A 52 12.05 4.55 -9.49
C ARG A 52 11.48 5.51 -10.54
N LYS A 53 10.65 5.02 -11.47
CA LYS A 53 9.94 5.88 -12.44
C LYS A 53 9.04 6.89 -11.74
N ILE A 54 8.33 6.48 -10.70
CA ILE A 54 7.43 7.32 -9.91
C ILE A 54 8.24 8.39 -9.15
N CYS A 55 9.36 8.02 -8.52
CA CYS A 55 10.24 8.98 -7.87
C CYS A 55 10.78 10.04 -8.84
N GLU A 56 11.21 9.64 -10.05
CA GLU A 56 11.65 10.58 -11.07
C GLU A 56 10.52 11.45 -11.66
N LEU A 57 9.32 10.88 -11.79
CA LEU A 57 8.12 11.61 -12.21
C LEU A 57 7.81 12.75 -11.23
N ALA A 58 7.97 12.51 -9.93
CA ALA A 58 7.80 13.49 -8.86
C ALA A 58 9.00 14.45 -8.69
N GLY A 59 10.04 14.35 -9.53
CA GLY A 59 11.24 15.16 -9.39
C GLY A 59 12.08 14.85 -8.13
N ARG A 60 11.95 13.65 -7.57
CA ARG A 60 12.60 13.20 -6.32
C ARG A 60 13.55 12.01 -6.53
N PRO A 61 14.59 12.13 -7.38
CA PRO A 61 15.56 11.05 -7.61
C PRO A 61 16.51 10.82 -6.41
N ASP A 62 16.40 11.63 -5.36
CA ASP A 62 17.15 11.53 -4.11
C ASP A 62 16.64 10.41 -3.19
N ILE A 63 15.38 10.00 -3.34
CA ILE A 63 14.80 8.88 -2.59
C ILE A 63 15.54 7.59 -2.91
N LYS A 64 15.67 6.69 -1.94
CA LYS A 64 16.33 5.40 -2.13
C LYS A 64 15.31 4.29 -2.32
N VAL A 65 15.44 3.54 -3.41
CA VAL A 65 14.61 2.36 -3.72
C VAL A 65 15.46 1.10 -3.58
N TYR A 66 14.92 0.10 -2.89
CA TYR A 66 15.56 -1.18 -2.60
C TYR A 66 14.70 -2.32 -3.12
N ALA A 67 15.31 -3.34 -3.74
CA ALA A 67 14.60 -4.52 -4.21
C ALA A 67 14.52 -5.59 -3.09
N GLY A 68 13.32 -6.11 -2.86
CA GLY A 68 13.01 -7.08 -1.83
C GLY A 68 12.68 -8.47 -2.36
N ALA A 69 11.68 -9.12 -1.76
CA ALA A 69 11.33 -10.50 -2.06
C ALA A 69 10.79 -10.63 -3.49
N ILE A 70 11.30 -11.64 -4.21
CA ILE A 70 10.87 -11.98 -5.57
C ILE A 70 9.63 -12.88 -5.61
N ARG A 71 9.21 -13.43 -4.46
CA ARG A 71 8.09 -14.38 -4.33
C ARG A 71 7.59 -14.45 -2.88
N PRO A 72 6.37 -14.96 -2.64
CA PRO A 72 5.85 -15.25 -1.30
C PRO A 72 6.70 -16.25 -0.51
N LEU A 73 6.50 -16.29 0.81
CA LEU A 73 7.19 -17.17 1.74
C LEU A 73 6.99 -18.66 1.39
N ALA A 74 5.74 -19.06 1.19
CA ALA A 74 5.36 -20.48 1.13
C ALA A 74 4.50 -20.86 -0.09
N ARG A 75 4.15 -19.89 -0.95
CA ARG A 75 3.26 -20.09 -2.11
C ARG A 75 3.93 -19.66 -3.40
N GLU A 76 3.36 -20.12 -4.52
CA GLU A 76 3.71 -19.58 -5.83
C GLU A 76 3.26 -18.13 -5.94
N LEU A 77 4.06 -17.31 -6.63
CA LEU A 77 3.71 -15.92 -6.86
C LEU A 77 2.49 -15.85 -7.79
N VAL A 78 1.48 -15.13 -7.36
CA VAL A 78 0.36 -14.69 -8.19
C VAL A 78 0.56 -13.20 -8.45
N THR A 79 0.34 -12.79 -9.69
CA THR A 79 0.46 -11.41 -10.18
C THR A 79 -0.89 -10.93 -10.69
N ALA A 80 -1.03 -9.62 -10.93
CA ALA A 80 -2.26 -8.97 -11.38
C ALA A 80 -2.04 -8.15 -12.66
N GLU A 81 -1.29 -8.68 -13.63
CA GLU A 81 -1.02 -7.98 -14.89
C GLU A 81 -2.27 -7.77 -15.73
N GLU A 82 -3.33 -8.53 -15.48
CA GLU A 82 -4.66 -8.30 -16.03
C GLU A 82 -5.29 -7.00 -15.53
N VAL A 83 -4.99 -6.55 -14.30
CA VAL A 83 -5.49 -5.29 -13.73
C VAL A 83 -4.54 -4.14 -14.06
N HIS A 84 -3.26 -4.31 -13.75
CA HIS A 84 -2.27 -3.22 -13.83
C HIS A 84 -1.57 -3.12 -15.19
N GLY A 85 -1.82 -4.08 -16.08
CA GLY A 85 -1.18 -4.20 -17.39
C GLY A 85 0.22 -4.83 -17.31
N LYS A 86 0.78 -5.17 -18.47
CA LYS A 86 2.07 -5.89 -18.60
C LYS A 86 3.27 -5.22 -17.94
N THR A 87 3.20 -3.91 -17.69
CA THR A 87 4.28 -3.17 -17.02
C THR A 87 4.01 -2.92 -15.55
N GLY A 88 2.79 -3.12 -15.08
CA GLY A 88 2.31 -2.71 -13.76
C GLY A 88 1.96 -1.22 -13.66
N LEU A 89 2.36 -0.40 -14.64
CA LEU A 89 2.16 1.04 -14.62
C LEU A 89 1.61 1.54 -15.96
N ASN A 90 0.74 0.74 -16.58
CA ASN A 90 0.10 1.08 -17.83
C ASN A 90 -0.80 2.33 -17.68
N GLY A 91 -0.95 3.07 -18.77
CA GLY A 91 -1.52 4.42 -18.77
C GLY A 91 -0.49 5.39 -19.37
N PRO A 92 0.30 6.08 -18.56
CA PRO A 92 1.31 7.01 -19.03
C PRO A 92 2.54 6.33 -19.65
N GLN A 93 3.14 6.98 -20.64
CA GLN A 93 4.45 6.58 -21.19
C GLN A 93 5.58 7.21 -20.38
N LEU A 94 6.02 6.51 -19.33
CA LEU A 94 7.14 6.96 -18.49
C LEU A 94 8.48 6.40 -18.99
N PRO A 95 9.53 7.24 -19.11
CA PRO A 95 10.86 6.78 -19.54
C PRO A 95 11.44 5.77 -18.55
N ASP A 96 12.44 5.02 -19.00
CA ASP A 96 13.20 4.16 -18.09
C ASP A 96 13.99 5.00 -17.07
N PRO A 97 13.99 4.59 -15.80
CA PRO A 97 14.57 5.40 -14.73
C PRO A 97 16.09 5.48 -14.87
N LYS A 98 16.64 6.69 -14.73
CA LYS A 98 18.10 6.91 -14.63
C LYS A 98 18.61 6.67 -13.21
N MET A 99 17.76 6.90 -12.23
CA MET A 99 17.93 6.63 -10.81
C MET A 99 18.37 5.18 -10.63
N LYS A 100 19.47 4.99 -9.87
CA LYS A 100 20.00 3.66 -9.58
C LYS A 100 19.18 2.99 -8.48
N LEU A 101 18.87 1.72 -8.70
CA LEU A 101 18.45 0.82 -7.65
C LEU A 101 19.58 0.69 -6.62
N GLN A 102 19.25 0.70 -5.33
CA GLN A 102 20.24 0.46 -4.30
C GLN A 102 20.70 -1.00 -4.33
N GLY A 103 22.00 -1.23 -4.11
CA GLY A 103 22.57 -2.58 -4.11
C GLY A 103 22.23 -3.41 -2.85
N GLN A 104 21.69 -2.77 -1.82
CA GLN A 104 21.26 -3.43 -0.58
C GLN A 104 19.89 -4.08 -0.75
N TYR A 105 19.71 -5.25 -0.15
CA TYR A 105 18.43 -5.96 -0.13
C TYR A 105 17.40 -5.21 0.74
N ALA A 106 16.14 -5.11 0.29
CA ALA A 106 15.13 -4.29 0.99
C ALA A 106 14.89 -4.73 2.44
N VAL A 107 14.86 -6.04 2.70
CA VAL A 107 14.73 -6.58 4.07
C VAL A 107 15.91 -6.15 4.95
N ASP A 108 17.11 -6.10 4.38
CA ASP A 108 18.31 -5.68 5.10
C ASP A 108 18.27 -4.20 5.43
N PHE A 109 17.84 -3.38 4.46
CA PHE A 109 17.58 -1.97 4.65
C PHE A 109 16.55 -1.72 5.77
N ILE A 110 15.41 -2.43 5.78
CA ILE A 110 14.37 -2.29 6.82
C ILE A 110 14.96 -2.61 8.20
N VAL A 111 15.64 -3.76 8.33
CA VAL A 111 16.23 -4.20 9.61
C VAL A 111 17.28 -3.21 10.11
N GLU A 112 18.25 -2.86 9.27
CA GLU A 112 19.36 -1.98 9.66
C GLU A 112 18.86 -0.57 10.02
N THR A 113 17.89 -0.05 9.27
CA THR A 113 17.28 1.25 9.53
C THR A 113 16.56 1.25 10.87
N LEU A 114 15.70 0.26 11.13
CA LEU A 114 14.96 0.16 12.40
C LEU A 114 15.88 -0.06 13.60
N MET A 115 16.98 -0.80 13.44
CA MET A 115 17.95 -1.02 14.50
C MET A 115 18.79 0.23 14.82
N LYS A 116 19.04 1.08 13.81
CA LYS A 116 19.81 2.31 13.96
C LYS A 116 18.99 3.48 14.51
N GLU A 117 17.75 3.63 14.05
CA GLU A 117 16.87 4.75 14.41
C GLU A 117 16.27 4.56 15.80
N GLU A 118 15.83 5.65 16.43
CA GLU A 118 15.19 5.58 17.75
C GLU A 118 13.91 4.73 17.70
N ALA A 119 13.71 3.86 18.70
CA ALA A 119 12.56 2.97 18.75
C ALA A 119 11.24 3.76 18.80
N GLY A 120 10.23 3.32 18.07
CA GLY A 120 8.92 3.96 18.02
C GLY A 120 8.85 5.20 17.14
N THR A 121 9.86 5.46 16.29
CA THR A 121 9.88 6.64 15.41
C THR A 121 9.48 6.37 13.96
N ILE A 122 9.71 5.16 13.45
CA ILE A 122 9.41 4.79 12.06
C ILE A 122 8.08 4.05 11.96
N THR A 123 7.22 4.53 11.06
CA THR A 123 6.02 3.82 10.60
C THR A 123 6.34 3.04 9.31
N LEU A 124 5.86 1.80 9.20
CA LEU A 124 5.91 1.06 7.94
C LEU A 124 4.58 1.22 7.20
N CYS A 125 4.63 1.69 5.96
CA CYS A 125 3.48 1.80 5.05
C CYS A 125 3.53 0.60 4.11
N ALA A 126 2.73 -0.44 4.36
CA ALA A 126 2.70 -1.63 3.51
C ALA A 126 1.55 -1.52 2.51
N LEU A 127 1.89 -1.30 1.26
CA LEU A 127 0.97 -1.14 0.12
C LEU A 127 0.79 -2.45 -0.66
N GLY A 128 1.79 -3.34 -0.58
CA GLY A 128 1.78 -4.65 -1.26
C GLY A 128 1.73 -5.87 -0.34
N PRO A 129 2.02 -7.06 -0.90
CA PRO A 129 2.17 -8.29 -0.12
C PRO A 129 3.19 -8.14 1.02
N LEU A 130 2.84 -8.61 2.22
CA LEU A 130 3.59 -8.37 3.46
C LEU A 130 4.93 -9.15 3.57
N THR A 131 5.42 -9.71 2.47
CA THR A 131 6.57 -10.61 2.41
C THR A 131 7.85 -9.96 2.93
N ASN A 132 8.15 -8.73 2.51
CA ASN A 132 9.34 -8.01 2.99
C ASN A 132 9.27 -7.75 4.49
N VAL A 133 8.11 -7.30 4.98
CA VAL A 133 7.88 -7.03 6.41
C VAL A 133 8.03 -8.31 7.23
N ALA A 134 7.41 -9.41 6.79
CA ALA A 134 7.53 -10.71 7.47
C ALA A 134 8.97 -11.23 7.47
N LEU A 135 9.68 -11.14 6.33
CA LEU A 135 11.09 -11.52 6.26
C LEU A 135 11.97 -10.67 7.17
N ALA A 136 11.70 -9.37 7.33
CA ALA A 136 12.42 -8.51 8.24
C ALA A 136 12.22 -8.96 9.71
N LEU A 137 10.98 -9.29 10.08
CA LEU A 137 10.65 -9.81 11.40
C LEU A 137 11.25 -11.19 11.66
N ILE A 138 11.33 -12.06 10.65
CA ILE A 138 12.02 -13.35 10.74
C ILE A 138 13.52 -13.15 10.91
N ARG A 139 14.11 -12.25 10.11
CA ARG A 139 15.56 -11.98 10.10
C ARG A 139 16.04 -11.37 11.41
N GLU A 140 15.31 -10.41 11.96
CA GLU A 140 15.65 -9.76 13.23
C GLU A 140 14.37 -9.46 14.04
N PRO A 141 13.91 -10.40 14.89
CA PRO A 141 12.71 -10.22 15.70
C PRO A 141 12.76 -9.00 16.63
N LYS A 142 13.95 -8.49 16.98
CA LYS A 142 14.09 -7.30 17.84
C LYS A 142 13.59 -6.01 17.19
N ILE A 143 13.33 -5.99 15.88
CA ILE A 143 12.75 -4.81 15.23
C ILE A 143 11.28 -4.60 15.60
N ALA A 144 10.54 -5.65 15.99
CA ALA A 144 9.12 -5.56 16.29
C ALA A 144 8.79 -4.47 17.34
N PRO A 145 9.40 -4.44 18.53
CA PRO A 145 9.15 -3.36 19.50
C PRO A 145 9.74 -2.00 19.09
N ARG A 146 10.49 -1.92 17.99
CA ARG A 146 11.08 -0.66 17.48
C ARG A 146 10.22 0.01 16.41
N ILE A 147 9.33 -0.74 15.76
CA ILE A 147 8.39 -0.20 14.77
C ILE A 147 7.31 0.59 15.52
N LYS A 148 7.05 1.82 15.09
CA LYS A 148 6.01 2.69 15.68
C LYS A 148 4.62 2.09 15.47
N GLU A 149 4.32 1.80 14.22
CA GLU A 149 3.09 1.15 13.76
C GLU A 149 3.31 0.64 12.33
N ILE A 150 2.47 -0.32 11.91
CA ILE A 150 2.31 -0.71 10.51
C ILE A 150 0.95 -0.18 10.06
N VAL A 151 0.93 0.63 9.00
CA VAL A 151 -0.31 1.00 8.32
C VAL A 151 -0.30 0.28 6.98
N LEU A 152 -1.24 -0.64 6.81
CA LEU A 152 -1.28 -1.52 5.65
C LEU A 152 -2.56 -1.37 4.84
N MET A 153 -2.45 -1.50 3.52
CA MET A 153 -3.56 -1.77 2.63
C MET A 153 -3.68 -3.28 2.47
N GLY A 154 -4.87 -3.81 2.71
CA GLY A 154 -5.16 -5.20 2.42
C GLY A 154 -6.22 -5.81 3.31
N GLY A 155 -6.73 -6.95 2.87
CA GLY A 155 -7.82 -7.70 3.48
C GLY A 155 -9.20 -7.11 3.24
N GLY A 156 -10.21 -7.80 3.76
CA GLY A 156 -11.62 -7.46 3.61
C GLY A 156 -12.48 -8.34 4.50
N PHE A 157 -13.68 -7.88 4.84
CA PHE A 157 -14.61 -8.65 5.66
C PHE A 157 -16.07 -8.56 5.21
N PHE A 158 -16.77 -7.43 5.41
CA PHE A 158 -18.15 -7.31 4.91
C PHE A 158 -18.18 -7.23 3.38
N GLU A 159 -17.15 -6.61 2.79
CA GLU A 159 -16.97 -6.49 1.35
C GLU A 159 -16.59 -7.82 0.68
N GLY A 160 -15.98 -8.75 1.43
CA GLY A 160 -15.40 -9.98 0.88
C GLY A 160 -14.01 -9.73 0.28
N GLY A 161 -13.69 -10.43 -0.81
CA GLY A 161 -12.40 -10.33 -1.51
C GLY A 161 -12.51 -9.83 -2.95
N ASN A 162 -11.39 -9.43 -3.55
CA ASN A 162 -11.30 -8.95 -4.93
C ASN A 162 -10.60 -9.95 -5.89
N VAL A 163 -9.73 -10.83 -5.37
CA VAL A 163 -9.05 -11.89 -6.13
C VAL A 163 -9.73 -13.25 -5.96
N THR A 164 -10.24 -13.53 -4.76
CA THR A 164 -11.18 -14.64 -4.51
C THR A 164 -12.40 -14.08 -3.78
N PRO A 165 -13.51 -14.83 -3.66
CA PRO A 165 -14.68 -14.35 -2.92
C PRO A 165 -14.40 -13.96 -1.45
N THR A 166 -13.30 -14.42 -0.87
CA THR A 166 -13.00 -14.23 0.56
C THR A 166 -11.65 -13.57 0.86
N ALA A 167 -10.80 -13.39 -0.16
CA ALA A 167 -9.46 -12.83 0.02
C ALA A 167 -9.22 -11.63 -0.89
N GLU A 168 -8.59 -10.63 -0.30
CA GLU A 168 -8.02 -9.48 -0.99
C GLU A 168 -6.61 -9.85 -1.49
N PHE A 169 -6.22 -9.28 -2.63
CA PHE A 169 -5.00 -9.60 -3.37
C PHE A 169 -3.71 -9.61 -2.53
N ASN A 170 -3.38 -8.53 -1.83
CA ASN A 170 -2.13 -8.43 -1.06
C ASN A 170 -2.02 -9.52 0.02
N ILE A 171 -3.11 -9.80 0.72
CA ILE A 171 -3.15 -10.89 1.71
C ILE A 171 -3.14 -12.26 1.03
N TYR A 172 -3.79 -12.42 -0.11
CA TYR A 172 -3.85 -13.67 -0.87
C TYR A 172 -2.50 -14.09 -1.48
N VAL A 173 -1.70 -13.12 -1.92
CA VAL A 173 -0.37 -13.36 -2.49
C VAL A 173 0.56 -13.99 -1.45
N ASP A 174 0.58 -13.48 -0.22
CA ASP A 174 1.35 -14.07 0.87
C ASP A 174 0.60 -14.12 2.22
N PRO A 175 -0.33 -15.08 2.37
CA PRO A 175 -1.14 -15.18 3.58
C PRO A 175 -0.32 -15.65 4.77
N GLN A 176 0.79 -16.37 4.55
CA GLN A 176 1.72 -16.76 5.62
C GLN A 176 2.49 -15.55 6.15
N ALA A 177 2.95 -14.65 5.27
CA ALA A 177 3.56 -13.39 5.70
C ALA A 177 2.54 -12.52 6.46
N ALA A 178 1.32 -12.40 5.95
CA ALA A 178 0.27 -11.65 6.62
C ALA A 178 -0.07 -12.21 8.01
N ASP A 179 -0.24 -13.53 8.15
CA ASP A 179 -0.48 -14.18 9.45
C ASP A 179 0.64 -13.86 10.46
N LEU A 180 1.90 -13.91 10.01
CA LEU A 180 3.05 -13.57 10.85
C LEU A 180 3.01 -12.11 11.29
N VAL A 181 2.74 -11.17 10.37
CA VAL A 181 2.66 -9.74 10.68
C VAL A 181 1.53 -9.44 11.66
N PHE A 182 0.33 -9.99 11.47
CA PHE A 182 -0.80 -9.79 12.41
C PHE A 182 -0.57 -10.41 13.79
N LYS A 183 0.37 -11.37 13.91
CA LYS A 183 0.79 -11.99 15.18
C LYS A 183 2.02 -11.32 15.83
N SER A 184 2.60 -10.31 15.18
CA SER A 184 3.87 -9.68 15.61
C SER A 184 3.77 -8.89 16.93
N GLY A 185 2.57 -8.48 17.34
CA GLY A 185 2.35 -7.60 18.49
C GLY A 185 2.64 -6.11 18.20
N ILE A 186 2.98 -5.76 16.96
CA ILE A 186 3.16 -4.38 16.51
C ILE A 186 1.78 -3.70 16.38
N PRO A 187 1.64 -2.40 16.73
CA PRO A 187 0.40 -1.67 16.43
C PRO A 187 0.10 -1.68 14.93
N ILE A 188 -1.06 -2.22 14.53
CA ILE A 188 -1.48 -2.30 13.12
C ILE A 188 -2.71 -1.42 12.89
N VAL A 189 -2.67 -0.65 11.80
CA VAL A 189 -3.82 -0.02 11.18
C VAL A 189 -4.03 -0.67 9.81
N MET A 190 -5.25 -1.14 9.56
CA MET A 190 -5.62 -1.88 8.37
C MET A 190 -6.62 -1.06 7.55
N MET A 191 -6.29 -0.88 6.27
CA MET A 191 -7.17 -0.31 5.23
C MET A 191 -7.71 -1.45 4.36
N PRO A 192 -8.81 -2.12 4.78
CA PRO A 192 -9.42 -3.20 4.01
C PRO A 192 -10.23 -2.66 2.81
N LEU A 193 -10.66 -3.57 1.95
CA LEU A 193 -11.60 -3.27 0.85
C LEU A 193 -12.86 -2.53 1.34
N ASP A 194 -13.36 -2.86 2.53
CA ASP A 194 -14.52 -2.23 3.16
C ASP A 194 -14.43 -0.69 3.29
N VAL A 195 -13.22 -0.14 3.37
CA VAL A 195 -12.99 1.31 3.36
C VAL A 195 -12.52 1.82 2.00
N THR A 196 -11.63 1.08 1.31
CA THR A 196 -11.04 1.58 0.05
C THR A 196 -12.05 1.60 -1.09
N HIS A 197 -13.05 0.70 -1.09
CA HIS A 197 -14.13 0.72 -2.09
C HIS A 197 -15.03 1.96 -2.01
N LYS A 198 -14.89 2.79 -0.97
CA LYS A 198 -15.59 4.08 -0.84
C LYS A 198 -14.79 5.24 -1.45
N ALA A 199 -13.52 5.03 -1.80
CA ALA A 199 -12.63 6.03 -2.38
C ALA A 199 -12.57 5.95 -3.92
N LEU A 200 -13.73 6.08 -4.58
CA LEU A 200 -13.85 5.88 -6.03
C LEU A 200 -13.29 7.05 -6.87
N THR A 201 -12.55 6.76 -7.93
CA THR A 201 -12.03 7.75 -8.88
C THR A 201 -13.07 8.07 -9.94
N THR A 202 -14.10 8.83 -9.57
CA THR A 202 -15.10 9.26 -10.55
C THR A 202 -14.46 10.09 -11.66
N ALA A 203 -15.06 10.12 -12.85
CA ALA A 203 -14.56 10.93 -13.97
C ALA A 203 -14.32 12.41 -13.58
N LYS A 204 -15.16 12.95 -12.69
CA LYS A 204 -15.00 14.31 -12.13
C LYS A 204 -13.71 14.46 -11.32
N ARG A 205 -13.36 13.47 -10.49
CA ARG A 205 -12.15 13.48 -9.65
C ARG A 205 -10.90 13.33 -10.51
N THR A 206 -10.93 12.40 -11.46
CA THR A 206 -9.83 12.18 -12.42
C THR A 206 -9.59 13.43 -13.28
N GLN A 207 -10.65 14.09 -13.74
CA GLN A 207 -10.55 15.37 -14.45
C GLN A 207 -9.97 16.51 -13.58
N ALA A 208 -10.29 16.57 -12.29
CA ALA A 208 -9.72 17.57 -11.38
C ALA A 208 -8.20 17.39 -11.21
N ILE A 209 -7.72 16.14 -11.14
CA ILE A 209 -6.29 15.81 -11.11
C ILE A 209 -5.62 16.23 -12.43
N ARG A 210 -6.25 15.94 -13.57
CA ARG A 210 -5.76 16.35 -14.89
C ARG A 210 -5.65 17.87 -15.03
N GLN A 211 -6.59 18.62 -14.47
CA GLN A 211 -6.63 20.09 -14.49
C GLN A 211 -5.53 20.78 -13.68
N LEU A 212 -4.76 20.04 -12.86
CA LEU A 212 -3.54 20.57 -12.23
C LEU A 212 -2.54 21.09 -13.27
N GLY A 213 -2.57 20.57 -14.50
CA GLY A 213 -1.70 21.02 -15.59
C GLY A 213 -0.22 20.69 -15.39
N THR A 214 0.11 19.87 -14.38
CA THR A 214 1.47 19.38 -14.13
C THR A 214 1.70 18.03 -14.81
N ARG A 215 2.98 17.67 -14.99
CA ARG A 215 3.37 16.36 -15.53
C ARG A 215 2.87 15.23 -14.63
N VAL A 216 2.94 15.43 -13.31
CA VAL A 216 2.46 14.49 -12.30
C VAL A 216 0.94 14.35 -12.37
N GLY A 217 0.19 15.46 -12.44
CA GLY A 217 -1.27 15.43 -12.56
C GLY A 217 -1.73 14.71 -13.83
N THR A 218 -1.07 14.98 -14.96
CA THR A 218 -1.38 14.31 -16.25
C THR A 218 -1.13 12.81 -16.18
N ALA A 219 0.05 12.40 -15.71
CA ALA A 219 0.40 10.99 -15.59
C ALA A 219 -0.50 10.25 -14.58
N THR A 220 -0.87 10.91 -13.49
CA THR A 220 -1.81 10.35 -12.50
C THR A 220 -3.17 10.11 -13.11
N ALA A 221 -3.73 11.09 -13.83
CA ALA A 221 -5.00 10.91 -14.51
C ALA A 221 -4.96 9.77 -15.54
N GLU A 222 -3.88 9.65 -16.32
CA GLU A 222 -3.71 8.56 -17.29
C GLU A 222 -3.59 7.17 -16.63
N MET A 223 -3.02 7.08 -15.43
CA MET A 223 -2.99 5.84 -14.64
C MET A 223 -4.40 5.46 -14.16
N LEU A 224 -5.13 6.43 -13.58
CA LEU A 224 -6.49 6.20 -13.08
C LEU A 224 -7.45 5.80 -14.22
N GLU A 225 -7.42 6.50 -15.35
CA GLU A 225 -8.24 6.19 -16.54
C GLU A 225 -7.95 4.80 -17.14
N PHE A 226 -6.74 4.25 -16.94
CA PHE A 226 -6.41 2.88 -17.34
C PHE A 226 -7.00 1.86 -16.37
N PHE A 227 -6.82 2.12 -15.07
CA PHE A 227 -7.29 1.27 -13.97
C PHE A 227 -8.82 1.15 -13.94
N GLU A 228 -9.53 2.29 -14.09
CA GLU A 228 -11.00 2.38 -14.09
C GLU A 228 -11.67 1.40 -15.06
N ARG A 229 -11.06 1.16 -16.24
CA ARG A 229 -11.66 0.28 -17.27
C ARG A 229 -11.88 -1.15 -16.81
N PHE A 230 -11.04 -1.65 -15.90
CA PHE A 230 -11.19 -3.01 -15.37
C PHE A 230 -12.26 -3.08 -14.28
N ASP A 231 -12.36 -2.04 -13.46
CA ASP A 231 -13.25 -2.03 -12.31
C ASP A 231 -14.68 -1.59 -12.63
N GLU A 232 -14.88 -0.67 -13.58
CA GLU A 232 -16.23 -0.27 -13.99
C GLU A 232 -17.00 -1.44 -14.61
N GLU A 233 -16.32 -2.27 -15.43
CA GLU A 233 -16.92 -3.48 -16.00
C GLU A 233 -17.22 -4.55 -14.92
N LYS A 234 -16.37 -4.64 -13.89
CA LYS A 234 -16.46 -5.66 -12.84
C LYS A 234 -17.48 -5.30 -11.75
N TYR A 235 -17.52 -4.03 -11.32
CA TYR A 235 -18.27 -3.56 -10.17
C TYR A 235 -19.47 -2.67 -10.52
N GLY A 236 -19.57 -2.17 -11.77
CA GLY A 236 -20.68 -1.31 -12.20
C GLY A 236 -20.71 0.06 -11.54
N THR A 237 -19.56 0.55 -11.07
CA THR A 237 -19.38 1.86 -10.42
C THR A 237 -18.96 2.94 -11.43
N ASP A 238 -19.05 4.22 -11.05
CA ASP A 238 -18.46 5.37 -11.78
C ASP A 238 -17.04 5.57 -11.23
N GLY A 239 -16.07 4.83 -11.80
CA GLY A 239 -14.67 4.81 -11.38
C GLY A 239 -14.22 3.60 -10.54
N GLY A 240 -12.89 3.42 -10.46
CA GLY A 240 -12.21 2.39 -9.68
C GLY A 240 -11.83 2.87 -8.27
N PRO A 241 -11.75 1.99 -7.27
CA PRO A 241 -11.33 2.35 -5.92
C PRO A 241 -9.83 2.69 -5.83
N LEU A 242 -9.48 3.78 -5.13
CA LEU A 242 -8.10 4.06 -4.74
C LEU A 242 -7.78 3.38 -3.39
N HIS A 243 -7.05 2.28 -3.48
CA HIS A 243 -6.65 1.46 -2.34
C HIS A 243 -5.52 2.10 -1.52
N ASP A 244 -4.31 2.04 -2.06
CA ASP A 244 -3.07 2.38 -1.36
C ASP A 244 -2.96 3.82 -0.85
N PRO A 245 -3.49 4.85 -1.56
CA PRO A 245 -3.41 6.20 -1.05
C PRO A 245 -4.17 6.38 0.27
N CYS A 246 -5.09 5.47 0.64
CA CYS A 246 -5.74 5.48 1.96
C CYS A 246 -4.72 5.32 3.11
N VAL A 247 -3.65 4.56 2.92
CA VAL A 247 -2.58 4.38 3.91
C VAL A 247 -1.88 5.71 4.18
N ILE A 248 -1.48 6.41 3.12
CA ILE A 248 -0.77 7.68 3.24
C ILE A 248 -1.71 8.79 3.73
N ALA A 249 -2.95 8.83 3.24
CA ALA A 249 -3.95 9.79 3.70
C ALA A 249 -4.25 9.65 5.20
N TYR A 250 -4.29 8.43 5.74
CA TYR A 250 -4.47 8.21 7.18
C TYR A 250 -3.30 8.77 8.00
N LEU A 251 -2.07 8.67 7.52
CA LEU A 251 -0.91 9.24 8.22
C LEU A 251 -0.95 10.77 8.27
N LEU A 252 -1.52 11.39 7.23
CA LEU A 252 -1.65 12.84 7.09
C LEU A 252 -2.86 13.40 7.85
N LYS A 253 -4.01 12.72 7.75
CA LYS A 253 -5.31 13.13 8.28
C LYS A 253 -6.10 11.90 8.77
N PRO A 254 -5.75 11.33 9.93
CA PRO A 254 -6.43 10.14 10.45
C PRO A 254 -7.92 10.37 10.72
N GLU A 255 -8.34 11.61 10.95
CA GLU A 255 -9.74 12.01 11.17
C GLU A 255 -10.66 11.78 9.95
N LEU A 256 -10.08 11.58 8.75
CA LEU A 256 -10.85 11.20 7.56
C LEU A 256 -11.42 9.79 7.67
N PHE A 257 -10.89 8.95 8.57
CA PHE A 257 -11.20 7.54 8.66
C PHE A 257 -11.92 7.22 9.97
N LYS A 258 -12.84 6.25 9.90
CA LYS A 258 -13.50 5.67 11.08
C LYS A 258 -13.37 4.16 11.04
N GLY A 259 -13.03 3.59 12.19
CA GLY A 259 -12.74 2.17 12.32
C GLY A 259 -12.99 1.65 13.72
N ARG A 260 -12.52 0.42 13.96
CA ARG A 260 -12.65 -0.28 15.24
C ARG A 260 -11.41 -1.11 15.52
N ASN A 261 -10.99 -1.14 16.79
CA ASN A 261 -10.01 -2.11 17.27
C ASN A 261 -10.65 -3.51 17.31
N CYS A 262 -10.11 -4.42 16.51
CA CYS A 262 -10.59 -5.78 16.31
C CYS A 262 -9.47 -6.79 16.53
N ASN A 263 -9.84 -8.06 16.77
CA ASN A 263 -8.94 -9.18 16.52
C ASN A 263 -9.03 -9.52 15.02
N VAL A 264 -7.88 -9.73 14.39
CA VAL A 264 -7.73 -10.12 13.00
C VAL A 264 -6.80 -11.33 12.94
N THR A 265 -7.23 -12.37 12.26
CA THR A 265 -6.42 -13.57 11.96
C THR A 265 -6.48 -13.87 10.47
N VAL A 266 -5.43 -14.45 9.90
CA VAL A 266 -5.38 -14.80 8.47
C VAL A 266 -5.54 -16.31 8.31
N GLU A 267 -6.45 -16.73 7.43
CA GLU A 267 -6.61 -18.14 7.06
C GLU A 267 -5.49 -18.57 6.11
N THR A 268 -4.76 -19.63 6.46
CA THR A 268 -3.54 -20.08 5.76
C THR A 268 -3.55 -21.55 5.37
N THR A 269 -4.65 -22.27 5.63
CA THR A 269 -4.77 -23.72 5.45
C THR A 269 -5.90 -24.09 4.49
N SER A 270 -7.09 -23.53 4.67
CA SER A 270 -8.26 -23.86 3.85
C SER A 270 -8.12 -23.31 2.42
N GLU A 271 -8.20 -24.17 1.41
CA GLU A 271 -8.11 -23.75 0.00
C GLU A 271 -9.22 -22.78 -0.41
N LEU A 272 -10.44 -22.95 0.11
CA LEU A 272 -11.59 -22.11 -0.23
C LEU A 272 -11.49 -20.68 0.31
N THR A 273 -10.77 -20.52 1.42
CA THR A 273 -10.70 -19.26 2.19
C THR A 273 -9.28 -18.81 2.43
N MET A 274 -8.34 -19.30 1.64
CA MET A 274 -6.93 -18.96 1.74
C MET A 274 -6.75 -17.43 1.62
N GLY A 275 -6.05 -16.82 2.58
CA GLY A 275 -5.84 -15.38 2.63
C GLY A 275 -7.03 -14.56 3.12
N MET A 276 -8.11 -15.20 3.60
CA MET A 276 -9.19 -14.48 4.25
C MET A 276 -8.68 -13.83 5.54
N THR A 277 -8.92 -12.52 5.69
CA THR A 277 -8.78 -11.82 6.96
C THR A 277 -10.03 -12.03 7.81
N VAL A 278 -9.95 -12.95 8.77
CA VAL A 278 -11.04 -13.23 9.71
C VAL A 278 -11.04 -12.15 10.79
N ILE A 279 -11.91 -11.15 10.59
CA ILE A 279 -12.03 -9.98 11.46
C ILE A 279 -13.18 -10.20 12.46
N ASP A 280 -12.85 -10.24 13.75
CA ASP A 280 -13.84 -10.33 14.83
C ASP A 280 -14.46 -8.96 15.13
N TRP A 281 -15.22 -8.44 14.18
CA TRP A 281 -15.81 -7.10 14.25
C TRP A 281 -16.74 -6.91 15.45
N TRP A 282 -17.43 -7.99 15.85
CA TRP A 282 -18.43 -7.99 16.92
C TRP A 282 -17.88 -8.50 18.26
N GLY A 283 -16.61 -8.91 18.33
CA GLY A 283 -15.95 -9.36 19.57
C GLY A 283 -16.45 -10.70 20.09
N VAL A 284 -16.95 -11.58 19.22
CA VAL A 284 -17.56 -12.86 19.62
C VAL A 284 -16.53 -13.89 20.07
N THR A 285 -15.29 -13.81 19.60
CA THR A 285 -14.23 -14.79 19.89
C THR A 285 -13.49 -14.51 21.21
N LYS A 286 -13.64 -13.28 21.74
CA LYS A 286 -12.91 -12.76 22.92
C LYS A 286 -11.38 -12.80 22.78
N ARG A 287 -10.83 -13.01 21.58
CA ARG A 287 -9.39 -12.96 21.33
C ARG A 287 -8.86 -11.53 21.54
N PRO A 288 -7.58 -11.37 21.92
CA PRO A 288 -6.96 -10.06 22.04
C PRO A 288 -7.06 -9.27 20.73
N LYS A 289 -7.45 -8.00 20.81
CA LYS A 289 -7.47 -7.09 19.66
C LYS A 289 -6.02 -6.79 19.24
N ASN A 290 -5.74 -6.81 17.94
CA ASN A 290 -4.40 -6.63 17.37
C ASN A 290 -4.35 -5.62 16.22
N ALA A 291 -5.47 -5.12 15.72
CA ALA A 291 -5.48 -4.11 14.67
C ALA A 291 -6.63 -3.11 14.81
N MET A 292 -6.38 -1.86 14.43
CA MET A 292 -7.40 -0.87 14.12
C MET A 292 -7.85 -1.08 12.67
N VAL A 293 -9.06 -1.60 12.47
CA VAL A 293 -9.62 -1.89 11.15
C VAL A 293 -10.52 -0.75 10.72
N MET A 294 -10.18 -0.10 9.60
CA MET A 294 -10.97 1.00 9.05
C MET A 294 -12.20 0.47 8.31
N ARG A 295 -13.27 1.27 8.32
CA ARG A 295 -14.54 0.94 7.65
C ARG A 295 -15.08 2.10 6.85
N ASP A 296 -15.01 3.32 7.36
CA ASP A 296 -15.58 4.49 6.71
C ASP A 296 -14.51 5.54 6.43
N ILE A 297 -14.71 6.29 5.35
CA ILE A 297 -13.83 7.37 4.90
C ILE A 297 -14.68 8.58 4.47
N ASP A 298 -14.22 9.78 4.81
CA ASP A 298 -14.64 11.01 4.15
C ASP A 298 -13.91 11.12 2.79
N HIS A 299 -14.51 10.53 1.77
CA HIS A 299 -13.89 10.45 0.45
C HIS A 299 -13.71 11.82 -0.21
N ASP A 300 -14.57 12.82 0.09
CA ASP A 300 -14.46 14.14 -0.53
C ASP A 300 -13.26 14.90 0.03
N ALA A 301 -13.07 14.87 1.35
CA ALA A 301 -11.89 15.44 1.98
C ALA A 301 -10.60 14.66 1.61
N PHE A 302 -10.69 13.34 1.40
CA PHE A 302 -9.58 12.53 0.88
C PHE A 302 -9.14 12.97 -0.51
N PHE A 303 -10.06 13.13 -1.47
CA PHE A 303 -9.69 13.57 -2.82
C PHE A 303 -9.25 15.03 -2.84
N ALA A 304 -9.81 15.89 -1.99
CA ALA A 304 -9.30 17.26 -1.82
C ALA A 304 -7.85 17.27 -1.33
N LEU A 305 -7.51 16.42 -0.33
CA LEU A 305 -6.14 16.24 0.11
C LEU A 305 -5.24 15.73 -1.03
N LEU A 306 -5.70 14.71 -1.78
CA LEU A 306 -4.91 14.15 -2.87
C LEU A 306 -4.56 15.21 -3.92
N VAL A 307 -5.55 15.96 -4.41
CA VAL A 307 -5.35 17.04 -5.38
C VAL A 307 -4.41 18.12 -4.84
N GLU A 308 -4.59 18.52 -3.57
CA GLU A 308 -3.73 19.50 -2.90
C GLU A 308 -2.24 19.07 -2.89
N ARG A 309 -1.96 17.78 -2.66
CA ARG A 309 -0.59 17.27 -2.56
C ARG A 309 0.04 17.01 -3.91
N LEU A 310 -0.72 16.50 -4.89
CA LEU A 310 -0.24 16.35 -6.26
C LEU A 310 0.10 17.70 -6.91
N ALA A 311 -0.61 18.77 -6.55
CA ALA A 311 -0.33 20.13 -7.05
C ALA A 311 1.04 20.69 -6.61
N ARG A 312 1.69 20.08 -5.61
CA ARG A 312 3.00 20.49 -5.09
C ARG A 312 4.18 19.83 -5.82
N LEU A 313 3.89 18.89 -6.72
CA LEU A 313 4.86 18.11 -7.49
C LEU A 313 4.94 18.55 -8.96
#